data_AF-A0A7V8BZ22-F1
#
_entry.id   AF-A0A7V8BZ22-F1
#
_cell.length_a   1.000
_cell.length_b   1.000
_cell.length_c   1.000
_cell.angle_alpha   90.00
_cell.angle_beta   90.00
_cell.angle_gamma   90.00
#
_symmetry.space_group_name_H-M   'P 1'
#
loop_
_entity.id
_entity.type
_entity.pdbx_description
1 polymer ?
#
loop_
_entity_poly.entity_id
_entity_poly.type
_entity_poly.pdbx_seq_one_letter_code
_entity_poly.pdbx_strand_id
1 'polypeptide(L)'
;MKRTSSTRTPATSDDAPKLTQKDFDKARFRVGGKDVTRAEWQAATRARVGKLRINIMLDAPIVEHFKALAGERGYQTIINDTLRRVIEAGHIEADIRRVIREELAHD
;
A
#
# COMPACT_ATOMS: atom_id res chain seq x y z
N MET A 1 8.02 -10.47 -44.22
CA MET A 1 8.61 -11.42 -43.24
C MET A 1 8.44 -10.86 -41.84
N LYS A 2 7.59 -11.46 -40.99
CA LYS A 2 7.44 -11.02 -39.59
C LYS A 2 8.35 -11.90 -38.72
N ARG A 3 9.33 -11.28 -38.04
CA ARG A 3 10.13 -11.95 -37.01
C ARG A 3 9.26 -12.10 -35.77
N THR A 4 8.86 -13.33 -35.45
CA THR A 4 8.27 -13.68 -34.17
C THR A 4 9.42 -13.91 -33.19
N SER A 5 9.64 -12.96 -32.29
CA SER A 5 10.56 -13.17 -31.16
C SER A 5 9.94 -14.18 -30.21
N SER A 6 10.34 -15.45 -30.31
CA SER A 6 10.06 -16.45 -29.29
C SER A 6 11.09 -16.33 -28.18
N THR A 7 10.89 -15.40 -27.25
CA THR A 7 11.61 -15.46 -25.97
C THR A 7 11.07 -16.67 -25.22
N ARG A 8 11.74 -17.81 -25.37
CA ARG A 8 11.50 -19.02 -24.57
C ARG A 8 11.70 -18.64 -23.10
N THR A 9 10.60 -18.52 -22.37
CA THR A 9 10.62 -18.39 -20.91
C THR A 9 11.42 -19.57 -20.36
N PRO A 10 12.49 -19.35 -19.57
CA PRO A 10 13.21 -20.46 -18.97
C PRO A 10 12.21 -21.30 -18.16
N ALA A 11 12.31 -22.62 -18.28
CA ALA A 11 11.54 -23.54 -17.45
C ALA A 11 11.93 -23.26 -15.99
N THR A 12 11.09 -22.52 -15.27
CA THR A 12 11.18 -22.45 -13.82
C THR A 12 10.82 -23.84 -13.33
N SER A 13 11.85 -24.64 -13.07
CA SER A 13 11.70 -25.92 -12.40
C SER A 13 10.97 -25.65 -11.08
N ASP A 14 9.74 -26.17 -10.96
CA ASP A 14 8.90 -26.09 -9.76
C ASP A 14 9.36 -27.10 -8.68
N ASP A 15 10.60 -27.56 -8.78
CA ASP A 15 11.27 -28.52 -7.89
C ASP A 15 11.81 -27.82 -6.63
N ALA A 16 11.32 -26.60 -6.35
CA ALA A 16 11.59 -25.89 -5.12
C ALA A 16 10.84 -26.59 -3.97
N PRO A 17 11.52 -26.91 -2.86
CA PRO A 17 10.86 -27.53 -1.72
C PRO A 17 9.73 -26.62 -1.21
N LYS A 18 8.57 -27.23 -0.92
CA LYS A 18 7.44 -26.51 -0.33
C LYS A 18 7.87 -25.90 1.00
N LEU A 19 7.77 -24.58 1.10
CA LEU A 19 8.08 -23.84 2.32
C LEU A 19 7.22 -24.35 3.48
N THR A 20 7.86 -24.74 4.57
CA THR A 20 7.22 -25.20 5.80
C THR A 20 7.36 -24.16 6.91
N GLN A 21 6.55 -24.26 7.97
CA GLN A 21 6.65 -23.35 9.12
C GLN A 21 8.06 -23.34 9.74
N LYS A 22 8.76 -24.49 9.74
CA LYS A 22 10.13 -24.62 10.25
C LYS A 22 11.13 -23.76 9.48
N ASP A 23 10.86 -23.46 8.21
CA ASP A 23 11.71 -22.61 7.39
C ASP A 23 11.54 -21.13 7.78
N PHE A 24 10.33 -20.73 8.15
CA PHE A 24 10.05 -19.39 8.69
C PHE A 24 10.56 -19.22 10.12
N ASP A 25 10.55 -20.27 10.94
CA ASP A 25 11.05 -20.21 12.32
C ASP A 25 12.58 -19.97 12.37
N LYS A 26 13.30 -20.36 11.31
CA LYS A 26 14.74 -20.09 11.14
C LYS A 26 15.04 -18.72 10.51
N ALA A 27 14.02 -17.92 10.20
CA ALA A 27 14.20 -16.65 9.51
C ALA A 27 15.04 -15.66 10.35
N ARG A 28 16.01 -15.02 9.69
CA ARG A 28 16.77 -13.91 10.27
C ARG A 28 16.14 -12.59 9.80
N PHE A 29 15.61 -11.82 10.73
CA PHE A 29 15.08 -10.50 10.41
C PHE A 29 16.24 -9.53 10.20
N ARG A 30 16.20 -8.76 9.10
CA ARG A 30 17.24 -7.79 8.75
C ARG A 30 16.66 -6.41 8.46
N VAL A 31 17.35 -5.37 8.94
CA VAL A 31 17.07 -3.96 8.62
C VAL A 31 18.39 -3.32 8.18
N GLY A 32 18.43 -2.76 6.97
CA GLY A 32 19.66 -2.15 6.43
C GLY A 32 20.85 -3.10 6.34
N GLY A 33 20.61 -4.40 6.12
CA GLY A 33 21.64 -5.44 6.04
C GLY A 33 22.13 -6.00 7.38
N LYS A 34 21.68 -5.45 8.52
CA LYS A 34 22.01 -5.94 9.87
C LYS A 34 20.93 -6.86 10.40
N ASP A 35 21.33 -7.95 11.05
CA ASP A 35 20.39 -8.82 11.77
C ASP A 35 19.82 -8.08 12.98
N VAL A 36 18.51 -8.18 13.16
CA VAL A 36 17.76 -7.53 14.23
C VAL A 36 16.77 -8.51 14.85
N THR A 37 16.29 -8.19 16.05
CA THR A 37 15.19 -8.92 16.65
C THR A 37 13.89 -8.70 15.86
N ARG A 38 12.90 -9.60 16.05
CA ARG A 38 11.58 -9.45 15.43
C ARG A 38 10.90 -8.14 15.83
N ALA A 39 11.06 -7.70 17.07
CA ALA A 39 10.49 -6.46 17.58
C ALA A 39 11.10 -5.22 16.90
N GLU A 40 12.42 -5.18 16.76
CA GLU A 40 13.13 -4.11 16.06
C GLU A 40 12.80 -4.09 14.56
N TRP A 41 12.70 -5.25 13.93
CA TRP A 41 12.25 -5.36 12.54
C TRP A 41 10.83 -4.84 12.36
N GLN A 42 9.90 -5.19 13.26
CA GLN A 42 8.54 -4.66 13.24
C GLN A 42 8.52 -3.15 13.47
N ALA A 43 9.33 -2.62 14.38
CA ALA A 43 9.44 -1.19 14.64
C ALA A 43 9.97 -0.43 13.41
N ALA A 44 11.05 -0.92 12.80
CA ALA A 44 11.61 -0.35 11.57
C ALA A 44 10.63 -0.41 10.39
N THR A 45 9.89 -1.51 10.27
CA THR A 45 8.84 -1.65 9.25
C THR A 45 7.71 -0.65 9.48
N ARG A 46 7.23 -0.52 10.73
CA ARG A 46 6.20 0.47 11.08
C ARG A 46 6.66 1.91 10.83
N ALA A 47 7.90 2.23 11.17
CA ALA A 47 8.49 3.54 10.90
C ALA A 47 8.55 3.85 9.40
N ARG A 48 8.90 2.87 8.56
CA ARG A 48 8.89 3.02 7.08
C ARG A 48 7.49 3.13 6.49
N VAL A 49 6.50 2.44 7.06
CA VAL A 49 5.12 2.43 6.55
C VAL A 49 4.37 3.73 6.90
N GLY A 50 4.85 4.52 7.87
CA GLY A 50 4.30 5.84 8.23
C GLY A 50 2.86 5.80 8.75
N LYS A 51 2.29 4.61 8.99
CA LYS A 51 0.91 4.43 9.42
C LYS A 51 0.81 4.66 10.92
N LEU A 52 0.16 5.75 11.32
CA LEU A 52 -0.09 6.07 12.71
C LEU A 52 -1.31 5.31 13.24
N ARG A 53 -1.20 4.77 14.46
CA ARG A 53 -2.34 4.23 15.19
C ARG A 53 -2.98 5.37 15.97
N ILE A 54 -4.19 5.74 15.59
CA ILE A 54 -4.98 6.79 16.24
C ILE A 54 -6.25 6.20 16.84
N ASN A 55 -6.80 6.88 17.85
CA ASN A 55 -8.14 6.60 18.35
C ASN A 55 -9.11 7.58 17.69
N ILE A 56 -10.04 7.07 16.88
CA ILE A 56 -11.08 7.85 16.21
C ILE A 56 -12.41 7.15 16.37
N MET A 57 -13.48 7.91 16.50
CA MET A 57 -14.85 7.40 16.40
C MET A 57 -15.32 7.55 14.96
N LEU A 58 -15.90 6.47 14.42
CA LEU A 58 -16.56 6.45 13.13
C LEU A 58 -17.98 5.94 13.34
N ASP A 59 -18.94 6.49 12.61
CA ASP A 59 -20.32 6.06 12.71
C ASP A 59 -20.47 4.59 12.29
N ALA A 60 -21.34 3.86 12.97
CA ALA A 60 -21.57 2.45 12.68
C ALA A 60 -21.92 2.19 11.21
N PRO A 61 -22.78 2.97 10.53
CA PRO A 61 -23.07 2.78 9.11
C PRO A 61 -21.85 2.92 8.19
N ILE A 62 -20.90 3.80 8.54
CA ILE A 62 -19.67 4.00 7.77
C ILE A 62 -18.79 2.76 7.88
N VAL A 63 -18.61 2.24 9.11
CA VAL A 63 -17.81 1.03 9.34
C VAL A 63 -18.42 -0.17 8.62
N GLU A 64 -19.74 -0.35 8.69
CA GLU A 64 -20.42 -1.46 8.00
C GLU A 64 -20.32 -1.35 6.48
N HIS A 65 -20.44 -0.15 5.91
CA HIS A 65 -20.22 0.08 4.48
C HIS A 65 -18.83 -0.38 4.04
N PHE A 66 -17.77 0.04 4.74
CA PHE A 66 -16.41 -0.35 4.39
C PHE A 66 -16.09 -1.82 4.70
N LYS A 67 -16.75 -2.43 5.68
CA LYS A 67 -16.68 -3.89 5.90
C LYS A 67 -17.29 -4.68 4.74
N ALA A 68 -18.44 -4.22 4.21
CA ALA A 68 -19.06 -4.86 3.06
C ALA A 68 -18.21 -4.75 1.79
N LEU A 69 -17.51 -3.62 1.62
CA LEU A 69 -16.61 -3.36 0.50
C LEU A 69 -15.25 -4.08 0.62
N ALA A 70 -14.88 -4.51 1.83
CA ALA A 70 -13.56 -5.03 2.17
C ALA A 70 -13.17 -6.29 1.39
N GLY A 71 -14.08 -7.26 1.20
CA GLY A 71 -13.69 -8.55 0.62
C GLY A 71 -12.42 -9.13 1.29
N GLU A 72 -11.39 -9.44 0.50
CA GLU A 72 -10.07 -9.86 1.01
C GLU A 72 -9.18 -8.70 1.50
N ARG A 73 -9.46 -7.46 1.10
CA ARG A 73 -8.71 -6.28 1.55
C ARG A 73 -9.27 -5.81 2.89
N GLY A 74 -8.44 -5.68 3.92
CA GLY A 74 -8.94 -5.18 5.23
C GLY A 74 -9.67 -3.83 5.11
N TYR A 75 -10.82 -3.68 5.76
CA TYR A 75 -11.67 -2.48 5.72
C TYR A 75 -10.91 -1.19 6.04
N GLN A 76 -9.92 -1.26 6.95
CA GLN A 76 -9.07 -0.11 7.29
C GLN A 76 -8.25 0.40 6.10
N THR A 77 -7.82 -0.49 5.21
CA THR A 77 -7.08 -0.11 3.99
C THR A 77 -7.98 0.70 3.07
N ILE A 78 -9.23 0.28 2.87
CA ILE A 78 -10.17 0.99 1.99
C ILE A 78 -10.57 2.34 2.59
N ILE A 79 -10.74 2.43 3.91
CA ILE A 79 -10.98 3.71 4.59
C ILE A 79 -9.81 4.67 4.33
N ASN A 80 -8.58 4.21 4.54
CA ASN A 80 -7.39 5.04 4.32
C ASN A 80 -7.23 5.48 2.85
N ASP A 81 -7.49 4.57 1.90
CA ASP A 81 -7.43 4.88 0.48
C ASP A 81 -8.50 5.92 0.09
N THR A 82 -9.70 5.82 0.65
CA THR A 82 -10.78 6.80 0.45
C THR A 82 -10.37 8.17 0.98
N LEU A 83 -9.86 8.23 2.21
CA LEU A 83 -9.38 9.49 2.80
C LEU A 83 -8.26 10.13 1.98
N ARG A 84 -7.34 9.32 1.45
CA ARG A 84 -6.26 9.80 0.58
C ARG A 84 -6.81 10.44 -0.70
N ARG A 85 -7.77 9.79 -1.35
CA ARG A 85 -8.42 10.31 -2.58
C ARG A 85 -9.12 11.64 -2.33
N VAL A 86 -9.79 11.80 -1.19
CA VAL A 86 -10.47 13.05 -0.83
C VAL A 86 -9.46 14.19 -0.65
N ILE A 87 -8.33 13.93 0.01
CA ILE A 87 -7.25 14.91 0.15
C ILE A 87 -6.68 15.31 -1.22
N GLU A 88 -6.36 14.32 -2.06
CA GLU A 88 -5.84 14.55 -3.41
C GLU A 88 -6.81 15.36 -4.28
N ALA A 89 -8.10 15.01 -4.26
CA ALA A 89 -9.13 15.73 -5.00
C ALA A 89 -9.29 17.19 -4.53
N GLY A 90 -9.28 17.42 -3.21
CA GLY A 90 -9.36 18.77 -2.64
C GLY A 90 -8.18 19.66 -3.03
N HIS A 91 -6.97 19.10 -3.09
CA HIS A 91 -5.79 19.84 -3.57
C HIS A 91 -5.91 20.19 -5.05
N ILE A 92 -6.33 19.25 -5.90
CA ILE A 92 -6.52 19.48 -7.33
C ILE A 92 -7.55 20.59 -7.57
N GLU A 93 -8.68 20.55 -6.86
CA GLU A 93 -9.71 21.59 -6.98
C GLU A 93 -9.18 22.97 -6.55
N ALA A 94 -8.43 23.03 -5.45
CA ALA A 94 -7.83 24.27 -4.97
C ALA A 94 -6.82 24.84 -5.97
N ASP A 95 -5.99 23.98 -6.56
CA ASP A 95 -5.02 24.35 -7.60
C ASP A 95 -5.71 24.86 -8.87
N ILE A 96 -6.76 24.17 -9.35
CA ILE A 96 -7.55 24.61 -10.51
C ILE A 96 -8.19 25.98 -10.24
N ARG A 97 -8.81 26.18 -9.07
CA ARG A 97 -9.39 27.48 -8.69
C ARG A 97 -8.37 28.59 -8.54
N ARG A 98 -7.10 28.26 -8.22
CA ARG A 98 -6.01 29.24 -8.19
C ARG A 98 -5.65 29.65 -9.61
N VAL A 99 -5.37 28.68 -10.48
CA VAL A 99 -5.03 28.93 -11.90
C VAL A 99 -6.12 29.73 -12.59
N ILE A 100 -7.40 29.36 -12.45
CA ILE A 100 -8.52 30.11 -13.05
C ILE A 100 -8.54 31.57 -12.57
N ARG A 101 -8.26 31.84 -11.28
CA ARG A 101 -8.22 33.22 -10.76
C ARG A 101 -7.02 34.01 -11.28
N GLU A 102 -5.87 33.35 -11.45
CA GLU A 102 -4.68 33.97 -12.02
C GLU A 102 -4.92 34.36 -13.49
N GLU A 103 -5.52 33.47 -14.28
CA GLU A 103 -5.88 33.76 -15.68
C GLU A 103 -6.92 34.88 -15.79
N LEU A 104 -7.99 34.84 -14.99
CA LEU A 104 -9.02 35.90 -14.97
C LEU A 104 -8.51 37.25 -14.45
N ALA A 105 -7.38 37.30 -13.77
CA ALA A 105 -6.75 38.53 -13.29
C ALA A 105 -5.64 39.04 -14.22
N HIS A 106 -5.26 38.26 -15.25
CA HIS A 106 -4.29 38.62 -16.28
C HIS A 106 -4.95 39.09 -17.59
N ASP A 107 -6.29 39.03 -17.66
CA ASP A 107 -7.15 39.68 -18.67
C ASP A 107 -7.74 41.01 -18.13
#